data_AF-A0A1E2UMI6-F1
#
_entry.id   AF-A0A1E2UMI6-F1
#
_cell.length_a   1.000
_cell.length_b   1.000
_cell.length_c   1.000
_cell.angle_alpha   90.00
_cell.angle_beta   90.00
_cell.angle_gamma   90.00
#
_symmetry.space_group_name_H-M   'P 1'
#
loop_
_entity.id
_entity.type
_entity.pdbx_description
1 polymer ?
#
loop_
_entity_poly.entity_id
_entity_poly.type
_entity_poly.pdbx_seq_one_letter_code
_entity_poly.pdbx_strand_id
1 'polypeptide(L)'
;MDLRELTVIELLQQHSSIIDELKRRKIVRTKNNPVGDCTEWLVAKGLGLELAGNSSAGYDGIDSEGIKIQIKGRRITPENKSRQLSAIRKLEEKDFDQLAGVIFNENYEIIDAVLIPHEVIEEYAIYRSHVNAHILHLKGPILNDPRIRDIKKFISS
;
A
#
# COMPACT_ATOMS: atom_id res chain seq x y z
N MET A 1 26.51 -12.72 3.79
CA MET A 1 26.68 -12.87 2.33
C MET A 1 27.01 -11.51 1.78
N ASP A 2 28.14 -11.37 1.11
CA ASP A 2 28.51 -10.11 0.48
C ASP A 2 27.89 -10.04 -0.93
N LEU A 3 27.02 -9.07 -1.17
CA LEU A 3 26.35 -8.91 -2.47
C LEU A 3 27.32 -8.48 -3.58
N ARG A 4 28.48 -7.91 -3.22
CA ARG A 4 29.48 -7.39 -4.18
C ARG A 4 30.21 -8.50 -4.94
N GLU A 5 30.22 -9.70 -4.37
CA GLU A 5 30.89 -10.88 -4.93
C GLU A 5 29.98 -11.68 -5.87
N LEU A 6 28.70 -11.30 -5.98
CA LEU A 6 27.71 -12.02 -6.77
C LEU A 6 27.62 -11.45 -8.19
N THR A 7 27.46 -12.35 -9.16
CA THR A 7 27.08 -11.98 -10.51
C THR A 7 25.65 -11.44 -10.55
N VAL A 8 25.32 -10.72 -11.63
CA VAL A 8 23.96 -10.21 -11.86
C VAL A 8 22.93 -11.35 -11.84
N ILE A 9 23.27 -12.52 -12.41
CA ILE A 9 22.36 -13.69 -12.42
C ILE A 9 22.13 -14.22 -11.01
N GLU A 10 23.18 -14.33 -10.20
CA GLU A 10 23.06 -14.79 -8.80
C GLU A 10 22.23 -13.81 -7.96
N LEU A 11 22.40 -12.49 -8.17
CA LEU A 11 21.57 -11.47 -7.53
C LEU A 11 20.08 -11.64 -7.90
N LEU A 12 19.77 -11.89 -9.17
CA LEU A 12 18.40 -12.14 -9.63
C LEU A 12 17.83 -13.45 -9.09
N GLN A 13 18.64 -14.51 -9.00
CA GLN A 13 18.24 -15.80 -8.41
C GLN A 13 17.94 -15.66 -6.91
N GLN A 14 18.75 -14.90 -6.18
CA GLN A 14 18.51 -14.58 -4.78
C GLN A 14 17.26 -13.75 -4.60
N HIS A 15 17.05 -12.74 -5.44
CA HIS A 15 15.82 -11.97 -5.45
C HIS A 15 14.59 -12.86 -5.64
N SER A 16 14.61 -13.77 -6.63
CA SER A 16 13.51 -14.73 -6.82
C SER A 16 13.31 -15.63 -5.59
N SER A 17 14.40 -16.14 -5.00
CA SER A 17 14.32 -17.03 -3.83
C SER A 17 13.71 -16.32 -2.61
N ILE A 18 14.03 -15.04 -2.40
CA ILE A 18 13.43 -14.21 -1.35
C ILE A 18 11.93 -14.03 -1.61
N ILE A 19 11.54 -13.70 -2.85
CA ILE A 19 10.13 -13.54 -3.23
C ILE A 19 9.36 -14.87 -3.06
N ASP A 20 9.96 -15.99 -3.45
CA ASP A 20 9.36 -17.32 -3.29
C ASP A 20 9.15 -17.68 -1.80
N GLU A 21 10.11 -17.32 -0.93
CA GLU A 21 9.96 -17.49 0.53
C GLU A 21 8.86 -16.59 1.11
N LEU A 22 8.77 -15.32 0.69
CA LEU A 22 7.67 -14.43 1.10
C LEU A 22 6.30 -14.97 0.65
N LYS A 23 6.22 -15.54 -0.55
CA LYS A 23 5.01 -16.18 -1.07
C LYS A 23 4.66 -17.43 -0.27
N ARG A 24 5.64 -18.27 0.08
CA ARG A 24 5.46 -19.44 0.94
C ARG A 24 4.91 -19.07 2.31
N ARG A 25 5.34 -17.93 2.87
CA ARG A 25 4.82 -17.34 4.11
C ARG A 25 3.46 -16.67 3.96
N LYS A 26 2.88 -16.65 2.76
CA LYS A 26 1.61 -16.00 2.42
C LYS A 26 1.61 -14.48 2.66
N ILE A 27 2.79 -13.85 2.56
CA ILE A 27 2.94 -12.39 2.69
C ILE A 27 2.72 -11.71 1.34
N VAL A 28 3.28 -12.27 0.26
CA VAL A 28 3.07 -11.77 -1.11
C VAL A 28 2.23 -12.74 -1.93
N ARG A 29 1.43 -12.21 -2.87
CA ARG A 29 0.56 -12.99 -3.77
C ARG A 29 1.21 -13.14 -5.15
N THR A 30 1.95 -12.13 -5.59
CA THR A 30 2.61 -12.02 -6.89
C THR A 30 4.14 -12.09 -6.78
N LYS A 31 4.83 -12.15 -7.92
CA LYS A 31 6.29 -12.04 -8.00
C LYS A 31 6.78 -10.61 -8.30
N ASN A 32 5.89 -9.63 -8.28
CA ASN A 32 6.22 -8.23 -8.55
C ASN A 32 6.88 -7.58 -7.33
N ASN A 33 7.10 -6.27 -7.40
CA ASN A 33 7.59 -5.49 -6.27
C ASN A 33 6.72 -5.78 -5.02
N PRO A 34 7.33 -6.31 -3.92
CA PRO A 34 6.58 -6.87 -2.80
C PRO A 34 5.82 -5.80 -1.99
N VAL A 35 6.11 -4.51 -2.17
CA VAL A 35 5.49 -3.43 -1.36
C VAL A 35 3.97 -3.51 -1.39
N GLY A 36 3.34 -3.72 -2.56
CA GLY A 36 1.88 -3.81 -2.67
C GLY A 36 1.31 -4.93 -1.81
N ASP A 37 1.66 -6.17 -2.13
CA ASP A 37 1.14 -7.35 -1.44
C ASP A 37 1.53 -7.38 0.05
N CYS A 38 2.75 -6.97 0.41
CA CYS A 38 3.14 -6.84 1.82
C CYS A 38 2.26 -5.82 2.56
N THR A 39 1.89 -4.71 1.92
CA THR A 39 1.03 -3.70 2.54
C THR A 39 -0.36 -4.25 2.76
N GLU A 40 -0.93 -4.93 1.76
CA GLU A 40 -2.22 -5.60 1.87
C GLU A 40 -2.22 -6.60 3.02
N TRP A 41 -1.18 -7.44 3.11
CA TRP A 41 -1.04 -8.42 4.19
C TRP A 41 -0.93 -7.76 5.57
N LEU A 42 -0.09 -6.73 5.73
CA LEU A 42 0.09 -6.02 7.00
C LEU A 42 -1.20 -5.36 7.47
N VAL A 43 -1.90 -4.67 6.56
CA VAL A 43 -3.15 -3.99 6.86
C VAL A 43 -4.26 -4.98 7.16
N ALA A 44 -4.42 -6.02 6.34
CA ALA A 44 -5.44 -7.04 6.57
C ALA A 44 -5.23 -7.77 7.89
N LYS A 45 -3.99 -8.15 8.21
CA LYS A 45 -3.66 -8.77 9.49
C LYS A 45 -3.92 -7.83 10.67
N GLY A 46 -3.50 -6.57 10.57
CA GLY A 46 -3.59 -5.62 11.68
C GLY A 46 -5.01 -5.11 11.95
N LEU A 47 -5.85 -5.04 10.92
CA LEU A 47 -7.24 -4.57 11.03
C LEU A 47 -8.28 -5.71 10.97
N GLY A 48 -7.85 -6.96 10.80
CA GLY A 48 -8.75 -8.12 10.72
C GLY A 48 -9.59 -8.15 9.43
N LEU A 49 -9.03 -7.73 8.30
CA LEU A 49 -9.74 -7.67 7.02
C LEU A 49 -9.74 -9.02 6.31
N GLU A 50 -10.85 -9.33 5.65
CA GLU A 50 -10.89 -10.36 4.61
C GLU A 50 -10.44 -9.75 3.28
N LEU A 51 -9.33 -10.24 2.72
CA LEU A 51 -8.80 -9.74 1.45
C LEU A 51 -9.68 -10.16 0.28
N ALA A 52 -9.94 -9.23 -0.64
CA ALA A 52 -10.67 -9.49 -1.86
C ALA A 52 -9.89 -10.45 -2.79
N GLY A 53 -10.60 -11.46 -3.30
CA GLY A 53 -10.02 -12.46 -4.21
C GLY A 53 -9.85 -12.00 -5.66
N ASN A 54 -10.64 -11.02 -6.11
CA ASN A 54 -10.64 -10.53 -7.49
C ASN A 54 -10.23 -9.05 -7.56
N SER A 55 -9.32 -8.72 -8.47
CA SER A 55 -8.83 -7.34 -8.70
C SER A 55 -9.87 -6.39 -9.33
N SER A 56 -11.06 -6.89 -9.66
CA SER A 56 -12.16 -6.11 -10.22
C SER A 56 -13.15 -5.60 -9.17
N ALA A 57 -12.94 -5.91 -7.89
CA ALA A 57 -13.87 -5.56 -6.81
C ALA A 57 -13.88 -4.06 -6.45
N GLY A 58 -12.83 -3.32 -6.84
CA GLY A 58 -12.68 -1.88 -6.53
C GLY A 58 -12.26 -1.56 -5.09
N TYR A 59 -11.94 -2.60 -4.30
CA TYR A 59 -11.35 -2.53 -2.96
C TYR A 59 -10.43 -3.76 -2.75
N ASP A 60 -9.55 -3.70 -1.75
CA ASP A 60 -8.56 -4.77 -1.49
C ASP A 60 -8.91 -5.65 -0.30
N GLY A 61 -9.69 -5.15 0.66
CA GLY A 61 -10.24 -5.95 1.76
C GLY A 61 -11.50 -5.37 2.37
N ILE A 62 -12.22 -6.19 3.14
CA ILE A 62 -13.45 -5.81 3.84
C ILE A 62 -13.33 -6.17 5.33
N ASP A 63 -13.82 -5.31 6.21
CA ASP A 63 -13.85 -5.61 7.65
C ASP A 63 -15.13 -6.36 8.06
N SER A 64 -15.23 -6.69 9.36
CA SER A 64 -16.39 -7.41 9.90
C SER A 64 -17.70 -6.62 9.88
N GLU A 65 -17.63 -5.29 9.73
CA GLU A 65 -18.81 -4.40 9.62
C GLU A 65 -19.21 -4.17 8.15
N GLY A 66 -18.46 -4.72 7.20
CA GLY A 66 -18.71 -4.58 5.77
C GLY A 66 -18.06 -3.36 5.14
N ILE A 67 -17.16 -2.66 5.85
CA ILE A 67 -16.43 -1.49 5.33
C ILE A 67 -15.39 -1.96 4.33
N LYS A 68 -15.49 -1.47 3.10
CA LYS A 68 -14.59 -1.78 2.00
C LYS A 68 -13.37 -0.86 2.04
N ILE A 69 -12.20 -1.45 2.05
CA ILE A 69 -10.93 -0.75 2.19
C ILE A 69 -10.06 -0.99 0.96
N GLN A 70 -9.66 0.09 0.29
CA GLN A 70 -8.57 0.07 -0.69
C GLN A 70 -7.23 0.26 0.05
N ILE A 71 -6.21 -0.50 -0.30
CA ILE A 71 -4.91 -0.50 0.35
C ILE A 71 -3.84 -0.03 -0.63
N LYS A 72 -3.03 0.95 -0.23
CA LYS A 72 -1.93 1.48 -1.03
C LYS A 72 -0.66 1.64 -0.22
N GLY A 73 0.40 0.97 -0.66
CA GLY A 73 1.74 1.08 -0.10
C GLY A 73 2.68 1.93 -0.96
N ARG A 74 3.60 2.66 -0.32
CA ARG A 74 4.67 3.40 -1.00
C ARG A 74 5.97 3.31 -0.20
N ARG A 75 7.02 2.74 -0.81
CA ARG A 75 8.39 2.80 -0.30
C ARG A 75 9.07 4.07 -0.83
N ILE A 76 9.59 4.89 0.09
CA ILE A 76 10.45 6.02 -0.25
C ILE A 76 11.92 5.63 -0.13
N THR A 77 12.77 6.26 -0.92
CA THR A 77 14.23 6.07 -0.90
C THR A 77 14.94 7.44 -0.93
N PRO A 78 16.26 7.51 -0.70
CA PRO A 78 17.00 8.77 -0.79
C PRO A 78 16.88 9.42 -2.18
N GLU A 79 16.80 8.60 -3.24
CA GLU A 79 16.64 9.00 -4.63
C GLU A 79 15.18 9.37 -4.97
N ASN A 80 14.20 8.78 -4.27
CA ASN A 80 12.79 9.07 -4.48
C ASN A 80 12.03 9.21 -3.16
N LYS A 81 11.99 10.44 -2.65
CA LYS A 81 11.28 10.84 -1.43
C LYS A 81 9.78 11.07 -1.64
N SER A 82 9.25 10.83 -2.84
CA SER A 82 7.85 11.09 -3.13
C SER A 82 6.94 10.12 -2.37
N ARG A 83 6.01 10.70 -1.60
CA ARG A 83 4.93 10.01 -0.87
C ARG A 83 3.64 9.92 -1.69
N GLN A 84 3.76 10.00 -3.02
CA GLN A 84 2.65 9.81 -3.95
C GLN A 84 2.22 8.33 -3.94
N LEU A 85 0.93 8.09 -3.73
CA LEU A 85 0.34 6.76 -3.85
C LEU A 85 0.12 6.38 -5.32
N SER A 86 -0.11 5.09 -5.58
CA SER A 86 -0.56 4.64 -6.89
C SER A 86 -1.93 5.27 -7.24
N ALA A 87 -2.18 5.41 -8.53
CA ALA A 87 -3.36 6.12 -9.03
C ALA A 87 -4.67 5.53 -8.48
N ILE A 88 -5.62 6.40 -8.13
CA ILE A 88 -6.96 6.04 -7.68
C ILE A 88 -7.90 6.32 -8.87
N ARG A 89 -8.36 5.26 -9.51
CA ARG A 89 -9.26 5.35 -10.66
C ARG A 89 -10.71 5.26 -10.19
N LYS A 90 -11.63 5.83 -10.97
CA LYS A 90 -13.08 5.70 -10.72
C LYS A 90 -13.47 6.10 -9.29
N LEU A 91 -12.85 7.16 -8.77
CA LEU A 91 -13.07 7.59 -7.38
C LEU A 91 -14.56 7.93 -7.17
N GLU A 92 -15.18 8.49 -8.20
CA GLU A 92 -16.59 8.80 -8.31
C GLU A 92 -17.53 7.59 -8.22
N GLU A 93 -17.06 6.36 -8.51
CA GLU A 93 -17.88 5.14 -8.43
C GLU A 93 -18.05 4.66 -6.97
N LYS A 94 -17.25 5.17 -6.02
CA LYS A 94 -17.33 4.85 -4.59
C LYS A 94 -17.28 3.33 -4.29
N ASP A 95 -16.42 2.62 -5.00
CA ASP A 95 -16.25 1.16 -4.82
C ASP A 95 -15.65 0.76 -3.45
N PHE A 96 -15.06 1.71 -2.74
CA PHE A 96 -14.50 1.54 -1.40
C PHE A 96 -14.91 2.71 -0.50
N ASP A 97 -14.99 2.45 0.80
CA ASP A 97 -15.39 3.43 1.82
C ASP A 97 -14.18 4.18 2.39
N GLN A 98 -13.05 3.49 2.50
CA GLN A 98 -11.83 4.03 3.09
C GLN A 98 -10.57 3.57 2.33
N LEU A 99 -9.50 4.35 2.42
CA LEU A 99 -8.18 4.00 1.90
C LEU A 99 -7.18 3.85 3.03
N ALA A 100 -6.57 2.68 3.15
CA ALA A 100 -5.41 2.44 3.99
C ALA A 100 -4.13 2.82 3.22
N GLY A 101 -3.45 3.87 3.66
CA GLY A 101 -2.23 4.39 3.05
C GLY A 101 -1.02 4.13 3.93
N VAL A 102 -0.02 3.40 3.43
CA VAL A 102 1.18 3.04 4.19
C VAL A 102 2.45 3.52 3.50
N ILE A 103 3.29 4.24 4.23
CA ILE A 103 4.59 4.73 3.77
C ILE A 103 5.70 3.97 4.48
N PHE A 104 6.58 3.37 3.70
CA PHE A 104 7.78 2.68 4.17
C PHE A 104 9.03 3.50 3.85
N ASN A 105 10.04 3.42 4.72
CA ASN A 105 11.39 3.87 4.37
C ASN A 105 12.11 2.83 3.47
N GLU A 106 13.36 3.14 3.10
CA GLU A 106 14.18 2.24 2.27
C GLU A 106 14.40 0.85 2.89
N ASN A 107 14.32 0.72 4.21
CA ASN A 107 14.50 -0.52 4.96
C ASN A 107 13.18 -1.26 5.23
N TYR A 108 12.08 -0.84 4.58
CA TYR A 108 10.74 -1.40 4.80
C TYR A 108 10.17 -1.16 6.21
N GLU A 109 10.70 -0.19 6.95
CA GLU A 109 10.11 0.24 8.21
C GLU A 109 8.95 1.20 7.93
N ILE A 110 7.84 1.05 8.66
CA ILE A 110 6.66 1.89 8.51
C ILE A 110 6.95 3.28 9.08
N ILE A 111 6.92 4.30 8.23
CA ILE A 111 7.01 5.70 8.63
C ILE A 111 5.63 6.19 9.07
N ASP A 112 4.63 6.00 8.22
CA ASP A 112 3.24 6.39 8.46
C ASP A 112 2.29 5.31 7.96
N ALA A 113 1.20 5.11 8.68
CA ALA A 113 0.10 4.27 8.23
C ALA A 113 -1.21 4.89 8.69
N VAL A 114 -2.07 5.20 7.73
CA VAL A 114 -3.30 5.95 7.97
C VAL A 114 -4.48 5.31 7.25
N LEU A 115 -5.67 5.47 7.84
CA LEU A 115 -6.93 5.08 7.24
C LEU A 115 -7.73 6.36 6.96
N ILE A 116 -8.06 6.55 5.68
CA ILE A 116 -8.56 7.81 5.13
C ILE A 116 -9.99 7.59 4.60
N PRO A 117 -11.00 8.29 5.12
CA PRO A 117 -12.36 8.23 4.57
C PRO A 117 -12.41 8.70 3.11
N HIS A 118 -13.31 8.13 2.31
CA HIS A 118 -13.48 8.47 0.90
C HIS A 118 -13.64 9.98 0.64
N GLU A 119 -14.45 10.67 1.45
CA GLU A 119 -14.64 12.13 1.37
C GLU A 119 -13.33 12.93 1.52
N VAL A 120 -12.42 12.48 2.38
CA VAL A 120 -11.10 13.12 2.57
C VAL A 120 -10.26 12.89 1.32
N ILE A 121 -10.38 11.74 0.66
CA ILE A 121 -9.65 11.49 -0.59
C ILE A 121 -10.13 12.42 -1.69
N GLU A 122 -11.45 12.65 -1.82
CA GLU A 122 -12.01 13.59 -2.79
C GLU A 122 -11.50 15.03 -2.59
N GLU A 123 -11.34 15.45 -1.34
CA GLU A 123 -10.84 16.80 -1.01
C GLU A 123 -9.34 17.00 -1.29
N TYR A 124 -8.51 15.97 -1.05
CA TYR A 124 -7.05 16.10 -1.10
C TYR A 124 -6.41 15.49 -2.36
N ALA A 125 -7.11 14.63 -3.10
CA ALA A 125 -6.58 14.02 -4.31
C ALA A 125 -6.72 14.95 -5.52
N ILE A 126 -5.69 14.96 -6.37
CA ILE A 126 -5.69 15.79 -7.57
C ILE A 126 -5.99 14.92 -8.79
N TYR A 127 -7.07 15.21 -9.50
CA TYR A 127 -7.36 14.56 -10.77
C TYR A 127 -6.30 14.89 -11.83
N ARG A 128 -5.82 13.87 -12.53
CA ARG A 128 -4.84 13.98 -13.61
C ARG A 128 -5.40 13.32 -14.87
N SER A 129 -5.80 14.15 -15.84
CA SER A 129 -6.40 13.70 -17.11
C SER A 129 -5.51 12.73 -17.89
N HIS A 130 -4.19 12.95 -17.91
CA HIS A 130 -3.24 12.09 -18.64
C HIS A 130 -3.27 10.62 -18.19
N VAL A 131 -3.50 10.37 -16.91
CA VAL A 131 -3.58 9.00 -16.34
C VAL A 131 -5.02 8.58 -16.02
N ASN A 132 -6.00 9.45 -16.33
CA ASN A 132 -7.41 9.30 -16.02
C ASN A 132 -7.65 8.80 -14.58
N ALA A 133 -7.04 9.48 -13.61
CA ALA A 133 -7.04 9.04 -12.22
C ALA A 133 -6.76 10.19 -11.25
N HIS A 134 -7.16 9.99 -10.00
CA HIS A 134 -6.84 10.84 -8.87
C HIS A 134 -5.48 10.44 -8.26
N ILE A 135 -4.67 11.45 -7.96
CA ILE A 135 -3.35 11.28 -7.36
C ILE A 135 -3.36 11.85 -5.95
N LEU A 136 -3.15 10.99 -4.96
CA LEU A 136 -3.04 11.36 -3.56
C LEU A 136 -1.58 11.33 -3.10
N HIS A 137 -1.17 12.36 -2.35
CA HIS A 137 0.13 12.40 -1.69
C HIS A 137 -0.08 12.35 -0.18
N LEU A 138 0.50 11.35 0.50
CA LEU A 138 0.46 11.29 1.95
C LEU A 138 1.54 12.19 2.55
N LYS A 139 1.35 13.51 2.48
CA LYS A 139 2.27 14.48 3.09
C LYS A 139 1.53 15.78 3.39
N GLY A 140 2.00 16.52 4.39
CA GLY A 140 1.47 17.84 4.71
C GLY A 140 0.08 17.75 5.38
N PRO A 141 -0.86 18.66 5.05
CA PRO A 141 -2.10 18.84 5.83
C PRO A 141 -2.96 17.58 5.98
N ILE A 142 -3.00 16.70 4.97
CA ILE A 142 -3.76 15.44 5.05
C ILE A 142 -3.37 14.58 6.26
N LEU A 143 -2.08 14.57 6.65
CA LEU A 143 -1.64 13.77 7.80
C LEU A 143 -2.14 14.31 9.15
N ASN A 144 -2.64 15.55 9.17
CA ASN A 144 -3.19 16.21 10.35
C ASN A 144 -4.72 16.38 10.29
N ASP A 145 -5.39 15.86 9.25
CA ASP A 145 -6.84 15.93 9.15
C ASP A 145 -7.47 15.07 10.25
N PRO A 146 -8.34 15.63 11.11
CA PRO A 146 -8.89 14.92 12.27
C PRO A 146 -9.78 13.73 11.91
N ARG A 147 -10.24 13.64 10.65
CA ARG A 147 -11.02 12.49 10.14
C ARG A 147 -10.15 11.29 9.80
N ILE A 148 -8.84 11.48 9.68
CA ILE A 148 -7.90 10.41 9.38
C ILE A 148 -7.51 9.68 10.67
N ARG A 149 -7.54 8.35 10.62
CA ARG A 149 -7.12 7.49 11.72
C ARG A 149 -5.71 6.99 11.50
N ASP A 150 -4.82 7.20 12.47
CA ASP A 150 -3.53 6.52 12.52
C ASP A 150 -3.74 5.02 12.81
N ILE A 151 -3.22 4.17 11.93
CA ILE A 151 -3.29 2.71 12.06
C ILE A 151 -1.92 2.05 12.26
N LYS A 152 -0.84 2.83 12.41
CA LYS A 152 0.54 2.33 12.47
C LYS A 152 0.72 1.30 13.57
N LYS A 153 0.20 1.57 14.76
CA LYS A 153 0.30 0.66 15.92
C LYS A 153 -0.39 -0.70 15.73
N PHE A 154 -1.36 -0.79 14.82
CA PHE A 154 -2.10 -2.03 14.56
C PHE A 154 -1.40 -2.89 13.50
N ILE A 155 -0.57 -2.29 12.64
CA ILE A 155 0.07 -2.98 11.51
C ILE A 155 1.59 -3.11 11.66
N SER A 156 2.21 -2.40 12.60
CA SER A 156 3.61 -2.61 12.98
C SER A 156 3.74 -3.93 13.76
N SER A 157 4.53 -4.87 13.22
CA SER A 157 4.91 -6.12 13.91
C SER A 157 6.00 -5.88 14.94
#